data_AF-D7IHX7-F1
#
_entry.id   AF-D7IHX7-F1
#
_cell.length_a   1.000
_cell.length_b   1.000
_cell.length_c   1.000
_cell.angle_alpha   90.00
_cell.angle_beta   90.00
_cell.angle_gamma   90.00
#
_symmetry.space_group_name_H-M   'P 1'
#
loop_
_entity.id
_entity.type
_entity.pdbx_description
1 polymer ?
#
loop_
_entity_poly.entity_id
_entity_poly.type
_entity_poly.pdbx_seq_one_letter_code
_entity_poly.pdbx_strand_id
1 'polypeptide(L)'
;MIEVNHRLNQYKRQARERLLSEEGIRHRGRRCIEPEAVFGQMKHNMAYKRFRHVGEDKVTMDFAFFAIAFNIKKMCTKLLKAGKRRSAHTIFIFIRPRVTQNTTNIKPYYLITEKIVA
;
A
#
# COMPACT_ATOMS: atom_id res chain seq x y z
N MET A 1 29.67 -30.45 22.96
CA MET A 1 28.23 -30.74 23.00
C MET A 1 27.50 -29.67 22.19
N ILE A 2 26.56 -30.05 21.32
CA ILE A 2 25.74 -29.09 20.56
C ILE A 2 24.54 -28.72 21.43
N GLU A 3 24.44 -27.45 21.79
CA GLU A 3 23.32 -26.92 22.58
C GLU A 3 22.20 -26.43 21.66
N VAL A 4 20.96 -26.84 21.93
CA VAL A 4 19.82 -26.55 21.06
C VAL A 4 18.77 -25.73 21.80
N ASN A 5 18.37 -24.59 21.23
CA ASN A 5 17.29 -23.77 21.77
C ASN A 5 15.90 -24.35 21.39
N HIS A 6 15.29 -25.07 22.32
CA HIS A 6 13.99 -25.72 22.11
C HIS A 6 12.84 -24.73 21.85
N ARG A 7 12.83 -23.55 22.51
CA ARG A 7 11.80 -22.52 22.29
C ARG A 7 11.87 -21.96 20.87
N LEU A 8 13.08 -21.67 20.39
CA LEU A 8 13.28 -21.21 19.02
C LEU A 8 12.80 -22.25 18.00
N ASN A 9 13.06 -23.52 18.25
CA ASN A 9 12.60 -24.61 17.38
C ASN A 9 11.07 -24.71 17.35
N GLN A 10 10.39 -24.52 18.47
CA GLN A 10 8.93 -24.47 18.52
C GLN A 10 8.37 -23.32 17.67
N TYR A 11 8.92 -22.10 17.80
CA TYR A 11 8.48 -20.97 16.98
C TYR A 11 8.73 -21.18 15.49
N LYS A 12 9.89 -21.73 15.13
CA LYS A 12 10.20 -22.09 13.73
C LYS A 12 9.22 -23.12 13.19
N ARG A 13 8.80 -24.09 14.01
CA ARG A 13 7.79 -25.09 13.63
C ARG A 13 6.43 -24.45 13.37
N GLN A 14 5.95 -23.62 14.29
CA GLN A 14 4.68 -22.89 14.14
C GLN A 14 4.67 -21.99 12.89
N ALA A 15 5.75 -21.26 12.65
CA ALA A 15 5.88 -20.43 11.45
C ALA A 15 5.84 -21.28 10.17
N ARG A 16 6.53 -22.43 10.16
CA ARG A 16 6.54 -23.36 9.03
C ARG A 16 5.14 -23.93 8.78
N GLU A 17 4.45 -24.39 9.81
CA GLU A 17 3.07 -24.90 9.72
C GLU A 17 2.14 -23.85 9.11
N ARG A 18 2.19 -22.60 9.59
CA ARG A 18 1.39 -21.49 9.04
C ARG A 18 1.72 -21.18 7.59
N LEU A 19 3.01 -21.13 7.23
CA LEU A 19 3.44 -20.81 5.86
C LEU A 19 3.13 -21.93 4.85
N LEU A 20 3.23 -23.19 5.27
CA LEU A 20 2.96 -24.37 4.44
C LEU A 20 1.50 -24.80 4.41
N SER A 21 0.66 -24.25 5.30
CA SER A 21 -0.79 -24.41 5.19
C SER A 21 -1.30 -23.94 3.83
N GLU A 22 -2.46 -24.45 3.41
CA GLU A 22 -3.11 -24.04 2.17
C GLU A 22 -3.34 -22.52 2.13
N GLU A 23 -3.75 -21.94 3.25
CA GLU A 23 -3.91 -20.50 3.40
C GLU A 23 -2.57 -19.75 3.24
N GLY A 24 -1.50 -20.26 3.87
CA GLY A 24 -0.16 -19.71 3.76
C GLY A 24 0.41 -19.74 2.35
N ILE A 25 0.15 -20.82 1.60
CA ILE A 25 0.52 -20.95 0.19
C ILE A 25 -0.27 -19.94 -0.66
N ARG A 26 -1.60 -19.86 -0.46
CA ARG A 26 -2.47 -18.91 -1.15
C ARG A 26 -2.02 -17.46 -0.93
N HIS A 27 -1.74 -17.09 0.32
CA HIS A 27 -1.25 -15.76 0.66
C HIS A 27 0.11 -15.49 0.03
N ARG A 28 1.06 -16.44 0.07
CA ARG A 28 2.38 -16.30 -0.56
C ARG A 28 2.28 -16.06 -2.06
N GLY A 29 1.42 -16.76 -2.78
CA GLY A 29 1.20 -16.54 -4.21
C GLY A 29 0.66 -15.13 -4.52
N ARG A 30 -0.13 -14.55 -3.62
CA ARG A 30 -0.68 -13.19 -3.79
C ARG A 30 0.28 -12.07 -3.38
N ARG A 31 1.37 -12.38 -2.67
CA ARG A 31 2.33 -11.35 -2.18
C ARG A 31 2.89 -10.49 -3.30
N CYS A 32 3.32 -11.12 -4.40
CA CYS A 32 3.90 -10.41 -5.54
C CYS A 32 2.92 -9.39 -6.16
N ILE A 33 1.62 -9.70 -6.13
CA ILE A 33 0.58 -8.93 -6.83
C ILE A 33 0.01 -7.83 -5.94
N GLU A 34 -0.25 -8.13 -4.67
CA GLU A 34 -0.99 -7.23 -3.77
C GLU A 34 -0.04 -6.39 -2.91
N PRO A 35 0.66 -6.92 -1.89
CA PRO A 35 1.53 -6.11 -1.05
C PRO A 35 2.81 -5.66 -1.77
N GLU A 36 3.53 -6.54 -2.48
CA GLU A 36 4.86 -6.22 -3.00
C GLU A 36 4.83 -5.21 -4.14
N ALA A 37 3.88 -5.34 -5.07
CA ALA A 37 3.68 -4.35 -6.13
C ALA A 37 3.35 -2.96 -5.56
N VAL A 38 2.48 -2.90 -4.54
CA VAL A 38 2.10 -1.64 -3.87
C VAL A 38 3.30 -1.01 -3.16
N PHE A 39 4.07 -1.80 -2.40
CA PHE A 39 5.28 -1.32 -1.73
C PHE A 39 6.39 -0.91 -2.71
N GLY A 40 6.53 -1.61 -3.83
CA GLY A 40 7.46 -1.24 -4.90
C GLY A 40 7.12 0.11 -5.53
N GLN A 41 5.84 0.31 -5.87
CA GLN A 41 5.35 1.59 -6.40
C GLN A 41 5.50 2.72 -5.37
N MET A 42 5.17 2.46 -4.11
CA MET A 42 5.32 3.41 -3.00
C MET A 42 6.76 3.90 -2.87
N LYS A 43 7.72 2.98 -2.86
CA LYS A 43 9.13 3.30 -2.65
C LYS A 43 9.79 3.91 -3.89
N HIS A 44 9.61 3.29 -5.06
CA HIS A 44 10.34 3.67 -6.27
C HIS A 44 9.64 4.79 -7.05
N ASN A 45 8.34 4.67 -7.28
CA ASN A 45 7.61 5.61 -8.14
C ASN A 45 7.07 6.82 -7.36
N MET A 46 6.78 6.69 -6.08
CA MET A 46 6.27 7.79 -5.24
C MET A 46 7.33 8.36 -4.28
N ALA A 47 8.57 7.82 -4.32
CA ALA A 47 9.69 8.24 -3.49
C ALA A 47 9.39 8.24 -1.97
N TYR A 48 8.43 7.43 -1.53
CA TYR A 48 8.06 7.34 -0.13
C TYR A 48 9.01 6.40 0.60
N LYS A 49 9.96 6.98 1.35
CA LYS A 49 11.07 6.25 1.97
C LYS A 49 10.80 5.82 3.41
N ARG A 50 10.07 6.62 4.20
CA ARG A 50 9.80 6.38 5.62
C ARG A 50 8.43 6.95 6.01
N PHE A 51 7.78 6.32 6.98
CA PHE A 51 6.64 6.92 7.66
C PHE A 51 7.03 8.21 8.35
N ARG A 52 6.13 9.18 8.35
CA ARG A 52 6.41 10.51 8.89
C ARG A 52 6.04 10.58 10.37
N HIS A 53 5.04 9.81 10.77
CA HIS A 53 4.61 9.73 12.16
C HIS A 53 5.22 8.54 12.89
N VAL A 54 5.27 8.67 14.22
CA VAL A 54 5.80 7.67 15.15
C VAL A 54 4.66 7.16 16.02
N GLY A 55 4.67 5.86 16.31
CA GLY A 55 3.60 5.16 17.04
C GLY A 55 2.71 4.37 16.08
N GLU A 56 2.31 3.17 16.50
CA GLU A 56 1.54 2.21 15.69
C GLU A 56 0.27 2.82 15.11
N ASP A 57 -0.51 3.54 15.91
CA ASP A 57 -1.77 4.17 15.47
C ASP A 57 -1.56 5.17 14.33
N LYS A 58 -0.52 6.00 14.44
CA LYS A 58 -0.24 7.06 13.46
C LYS A 58 0.42 6.49 12.20
N VAL A 59 1.25 5.47 12.33
CA VAL A 59 1.81 4.74 11.18
C VAL A 59 0.69 4.00 10.43
N THR A 60 -0.25 3.39 11.16
CA THR A 60 -1.44 2.76 10.59
C THR A 60 -2.28 3.78 9.83
N MET A 61 -2.47 4.98 10.39
CA MET A 61 -3.16 6.08 9.71
C MET A 61 -2.45 6.50 8.42
N ASP A 62 -1.13 6.72 8.45
CA ASP A 62 -0.33 7.06 7.26
C ASP A 62 -0.50 6.01 6.16
N PHE A 63 -0.44 4.73 6.54
CA PHE A 63 -0.60 3.63 5.61
C PHE A 63 -2.04 3.51 5.07
N ALA A 64 -3.06 3.75 5.90
CA ALA A 64 -4.47 3.72 5.50
C ALA A 64 -4.76 4.77 4.43
N PHE A 65 -4.28 6.01 4.61
CA PHE A 65 -4.41 7.05 3.58
C PHE A 65 -3.72 6.64 2.27
N PHE A 66 -2.53 6.07 2.36
CA PHE A 66 -1.81 5.57 1.19
C PHE A 66 -2.61 4.49 0.44
N ALA A 67 -3.14 3.50 1.17
CA ALA A 67 -3.93 2.41 0.60
C ALA A 67 -5.20 2.92 -0.09
N ILE A 68 -5.92 3.87 0.54
CA ILE A 68 -7.11 4.50 -0.06
C ILE A 68 -6.73 5.22 -1.35
N ALA A 69 -5.69 6.06 -1.32
CA ALA A 69 -5.23 6.79 -2.51
C ALA A 69 -4.82 5.84 -3.65
N PHE A 70 -4.12 4.75 -3.32
CA PHE A 70 -3.71 3.75 -4.30
C PHE A 70 -4.90 3.02 -4.93
N ASN A 71 -5.91 2.67 -4.13
CA ASN A 71 -7.13 2.02 -4.62
C ASN A 71 -7.93 2.93 -5.55
N ILE A 72 -8.07 4.22 -5.19
CA ILE A 72 -8.71 5.23 -6.04
C ILE A 72 -7.94 5.37 -7.35
N LYS A 73 -6.61 5.46 -7.32
CA LYS A 73 -5.76 5.47 -8.52
C LYS A 73 -6.05 4.27 -9.42
N LYS A 74 -6.08 3.05 -8.85
CA LYS A 74 -6.38 1.81 -9.58
C LYS A 74 -7.78 1.83 -10.21
N MET A 75 -8.78 2.34 -9.50
CA MET A 75 -10.14 2.51 -10.04
C MET A 75 -10.17 3.48 -11.23
N CYS A 76 -9.54 4.65 -11.10
CA CYS A 76 -9.46 5.64 -12.18
C CYS A 76 -8.78 5.04 -13.42
N THR A 77 -7.66 4.33 -13.27
CA THR A 77 -6.99 3.66 -14.40
C THR A 77 -7.90 2.64 -15.09
N LYS A 78 -8.69 1.87 -14.34
CA LYS A 78 -9.67 0.92 -14.93
C LYS A 78 -10.77 1.64 -15.71
N LEU A 79 -11.33 2.73 -15.15
CA LEU A 79 -12.36 3.53 -15.81
C LEU A 79 -11.85 4.16 -17.11
N LEU A 80 -10.62 4.69 -17.10
CA LEU A 80 -9.98 5.25 -18.29
C LEU A 80 -9.77 4.20 -19.38
N LYS A 81 -9.28 3.01 -19.02
CA LYS A 81 -9.13 1.87 -19.95
C LYS A 81 -10.48 1.41 -20.54
N ALA A 82 -11.56 1.54 -19.77
CA ALA A 82 -12.92 1.25 -20.21
C ALA A 82 -13.60 2.41 -20.98
N GLY A 83 -12.87 3.48 -21.33
CA GLY A 83 -13.41 4.63 -22.06
C GLY A 83 -14.27 5.59 -21.24
N LYS A 84 -14.44 5.37 -19.93
CA LYS A 84 -15.29 6.17 -19.03
C LYS A 84 -14.57 7.40 -18.47
N ARG A 85 -14.04 8.26 -19.38
CA ARG A 85 -13.25 9.46 -19.00
C ARG A 85 -14.01 10.45 -18.11
N ARG A 86 -15.30 10.73 -18.39
CA ARG A 86 -16.11 11.65 -17.56
C ARG A 86 -16.19 11.19 -16.11
N SER A 87 -16.48 9.91 -15.86
CA SER A 87 -16.58 9.37 -14.51
C SER A 87 -15.26 9.46 -13.74
N ALA A 88 -14.12 9.18 -14.39
CA ALA A 88 -12.80 9.36 -13.79
C ALA A 88 -12.50 10.85 -13.48
N HIS A 89 -12.89 11.75 -14.38
CA HIS A 89 -12.72 13.19 -14.20
C HIS A 89 -13.58 13.74 -13.06
N THR A 90 -14.82 13.27 -12.92
CA THR A 90 -15.70 13.61 -11.79
C THR A 90 -15.07 13.21 -10.45
N ILE A 91 -14.55 11.97 -10.34
CA ILE A 91 -13.84 11.51 -9.13
C ILE A 91 -12.67 12.46 -8.80
N PHE A 92 -11.91 12.88 -9.80
CA PHE A 92 -10.80 13.81 -9.61
C PHE A 92 -11.27 15.20 -9.14
N ILE A 93 -12.34 15.75 -9.71
CA ILE A 93 -12.92 17.04 -9.30
C ILE A 93 -13.41 17.00 -7.86
N PHE A 94 -13.97 15.89 -7.38
CA PHE A 94 -14.44 15.77 -6.00
C PHE A 94 -13.30 15.61 -4.99
N ILE A 95 -12.20 14.95 -5.39
CA ILE A 95 -11.06 14.69 -4.49
C ILE A 95 -10.08 15.88 -4.43
N ARG A 96 -9.85 16.56 -5.57
CA ARG A 96 -8.85 17.64 -5.72
C ARG A 96 -9.01 18.82 -4.75
N PRO A 97 -10.22 19.35 -4.45
CA PRO A 97 -10.38 20.48 -3.53
C PRO A 97 -10.20 20.10 -2.06
N ARG A 98 -10.40 18.82 -1.70
CA ARG A 98 -10.45 18.39 -0.29
C ARG A 98 -9.07 18.02 0.28
N VAL A 99 -8.11 17.70 -0.58
CA VAL A 99 -6.72 17.37 -0.18
C VAL A 99 -5.88 18.65 0.03
N THR A 100 -6.22 19.76 -0.63
CA THR A 100 -5.42 21.00 -0.59
C THR A 100 -5.64 21.87 0.65
N GLN A 101 -6.70 21.63 1.43
CA GLN A 101 -7.09 22.54 2.51
C GLN A 101 -6.44 22.24 3.88
N ASN A 102 -5.87 21.06 4.12
CA ASN A 102 -5.49 20.62 5.48
C ASN A 102 -4.03 20.17 5.68
N THR A 103 -3.10 20.50 4.79
CA THR A 103 -1.71 20.04 4.95
C THR A 103 -0.71 21.15 4.65
N THR A 104 0.12 21.53 5.62
CA THR A 104 1.24 22.48 5.43
C THR A 104 2.50 21.81 4.86
N ASN A 105 2.46 20.52 4.51
CA ASN A 105 3.63 19.75 4.10
C ASN A 105 3.31 18.69 3.02
N ILE A 106 3.08 19.17 1.79
CA ILE A 106 2.31 18.47 0.74
C ILE A 106 3.18 17.90 -0.40
N LYS A 107 4.52 18.02 -0.34
CA LYS A 107 5.39 17.52 -1.42
C LYS A 107 5.13 16.06 -1.85
N PRO A 108 4.82 15.09 -0.95
CA PRO A 108 4.54 13.71 -1.38
C PRO A 108 3.13 13.50 -1.95
N TYR A 109 2.11 14.25 -1.52
CA TYR A 109 0.73 14.07 -1.99
C TYR A 109 0.52 14.62 -3.40
N TYR A 110 1.17 15.74 -3.75
CA TYR A 110 1.13 16.29 -5.10
C TYR A 110 1.74 15.34 -6.15
N LEU A 111 2.86 14.68 -5.83
CA LEU A 111 3.51 13.70 -6.70
C LEU A 111 2.62 12.48 -6.99
N ILE A 112 1.79 12.07 -6.04
CA ILE A 112 0.83 10.97 -6.23
C ILE A 112 -0.29 11.42 -7.16
N THR A 113 -0.82 12.64 -6.99
CA THR A 113 -1.91 13.18 -7.82
C THR A 113 -1.50 13.52 -9.25
N GLU A 114 -0.29 14.03 -9.47
CA GLU A 114 0.20 14.36 -10.83
C GLU A 114 0.43 13.09 -11.68
N LYS A 115 0.92 12.01 -11.07
CA LYS A 115 1.13 10.70 -11.74
C LYS A 115 -0.16 9.87 -11.91
N ILE A 116 -1.33 10.43 -11.61
CA ILE A 116 -2.64 9.81 -11.92
C ILE A 116 -3.18 10.33 -13.27
N VAL A 117 -2.68 11.50 -13.71
CA VAL A 117 -3.17 12.20 -14.91
C VAL A 117 -2.23 12.06 -16.12
N ALA A 118 -0.95 11.78 -15.89
CA ALA A 118 0.00 11.33 -16.91
C ALA A 118 -0.15 9.82 -17.18
#